data_AF-A0A3C0TEL1-F1
#
_entry.id   AF-A0A3C0TEL1-F1
#
_cell.length_a   1.000
_cell.length_b   1.000
_cell.length_c   1.000
_cell.angle_alpha   90.00
_cell.angle_beta   90.00
_cell.angle_gamma   90.00
#
_symmetry.space_group_name_H-M   'P 1'
#
loop_
_entity.id
_entity.type
_entity.pdbx_description
1 polymer ?
#
loop_
_entity_poly.entity_id
_entity_poly.type
_entity_poly.pdbx_seq_one_letter_code
_entity_poly.pdbx_strand_id
1 'polypeptide(L)'
;MIVMAKAENENENGENIEATADAGEGAGSKIVTFIIVLVIVVIWLAIFAVLIKLDVGGFGSGVLYPALKDVPVVNKILPEPDEKEASDTYYDNLSDANARIKELEAQLASSSSADSANSDEIDKLKKENARLKKFEEAQTSFAKRQAEFDKEVVYTDNAPDIEEYKKYYEQINPDNAEKIYKQVIKDYQYDQAITDQADMYAKMEPAKAASALTELSADLTLVAKILDEMPTNKRSQIMNQMNDSVIAQITTKMTA
;
A
#
# COMPACT_ATOMS: atom_id res chain seq x y z
N MET A 1 -27.01 -27.46 48.57
CA MET A 1 -28.09 -28.46 48.48
C MET A 1 -28.94 -28.07 47.26
N ILE A 2 -29.12 -28.99 46.30
CA ILE A 2 -30.11 -28.95 45.18
C ILE A 2 -29.78 -27.90 44.09
N VAL A 3 -29.23 -28.20 42.90
CA VAL A 3 -29.56 -29.10 41.76
C VAL A 3 -30.78 -28.65 40.91
N MET A 4 -30.60 -28.70 39.57
CA MET A 4 -31.57 -28.65 38.43
C MET A 4 -31.88 -27.23 37.88
N ALA A 5 -32.01 -26.92 36.58
CA ALA A 5 -31.88 -27.61 35.28
C ALA A 5 -31.92 -26.54 34.15
N LYS A 6 -31.05 -26.61 33.13
CA LYS A 6 -31.27 -26.96 31.69
C LYS A 6 -32.15 -26.02 30.82
N ALA A 7 -31.55 -25.49 29.75
CA ALA A 7 -32.02 -25.37 28.35
C ALA A 7 -30.93 -24.62 27.53
N GLU A 8 -30.03 -25.24 26.75
CA GLU A 8 -30.19 -25.77 25.37
C GLU A 8 -30.89 -24.81 24.38
N ASN A 9 -30.13 -24.20 23.45
CA ASN A 9 -30.41 -24.24 22.01
C ASN A 9 -29.13 -23.93 21.20
N GLU A 10 -28.96 -24.70 20.12
CA GLU A 10 -27.81 -24.91 19.25
C GLU A 10 -27.82 -24.04 17.98
N ASN A 11 -26.78 -24.23 17.17
CA ASN A 11 -26.66 -24.08 15.70
C ASN A 11 -26.01 -22.75 15.24
N GLU A 12 -24.94 -22.69 14.42
CA GLU A 12 -24.55 -23.50 13.23
C GLU A 12 -23.01 -23.60 13.10
N ASN A 13 -22.47 -24.83 13.07
CA ASN A 13 -22.01 -25.60 11.90
C ASN A 13 -20.77 -25.09 11.14
N GLY A 14 -19.63 -25.70 11.51
CA GLY A 14 -18.47 -25.90 10.66
C GLY A 14 -17.89 -27.29 10.92
N GLU A 15 -18.27 -28.29 10.13
CA GLU A 15 -17.66 -29.64 10.08
C GLU A 15 -17.39 -29.90 8.59
N ASN A 16 -16.16 -29.67 8.10
CA ASN A 16 -15.04 -30.60 8.11
C ASN A 16 -15.47 -32.06 7.87
N ILE A 17 -15.20 -32.53 6.66
CA ILE A 17 -15.42 -33.90 6.22
C ILE A 17 -14.37 -34.77 6.91
N GLU A 18 -14.67 -35.24 8.12
CA GLU A 18 -13.97 -36.37 8.71
C GLU A 18 -14.47 -37.66 8.07
N ALA A 19 -13.56 -38.35 7.39
CA ALA A 19 -13.77 -39.71 6.92
C ALA A 19 -13.91 -40.62 8.15
N THR A 20 -15.15 -40.93 8.52
CA THR A 20 -15.45 -41.91 9.56
C THR A 20 -15.06 -43.31 9.10
N ALA A 21 -14.19 -43.96 9.86
CA ALA A 21 -14.08 -45.41 9.90
C ALA A 21 -13.89 -45.85 11.35
N ASP A 22 -14.99 -45.81 12.13
CA ASP A 22 -15.07 -46.55 13.38
C ASP A 22 -15.61 -47.96 13.11
N ALA A 23 -14.88 -48.97 13.56
CA ALA A 23 -15.41 -50.30 13.78
C ALA A 23 -14.56 -51.01 14.85
N GLY A 24 -15.04 -50.94 16.09
CA GLY A 24 -15.21 -52.04 17.05
C GLY A 24 -14.21 -53.19 17.08
N GLU A 25 -13.60 -53.38 18.26
CA GLU A 25 -12.75 -54.52 18.61
C GLU A 25 -13.44 -55.88 18.42
N GLY A 26 -12.90 -56.62 17.45
CA GLY A 26 -13.15 -58.02 17.17
C GLY A 26 -12.23 -58.39 16.01
N ALA A 27 -11.79 -59.65 15.90
CA ALA A 27 -10.79 -60.06 14.90
C ALA A 27 -11.14 -59.69 13.42
N GLY A 28 -12.39 -59.29 13.14
CA GLY A 28 -12.82 -58.72 11.86
C GLY A 28 -12.41 -57.26 11.60
N SER A 29 -12.22 -56.42 12.63
CA SER A 29 -11.91 -54.99 12.48
C SER A 29 -10.52 -54.74 11.86
N LYS A 30 -9.50 -55.51 12.25
CA LYS A 30 -8.17 -55.41 11.62
C LYS A 30 -8.17 -55.81 10.15
N ILE A 31 -9.03 -56.74 9.75
CA ILE A 31 -9.17 -57.17 8.36
C ILE A 31 -9.88 -56.07 7.54
N VAL A 32 -10.91 -55.43 8.10
CA VAL A 32 -11.60 -54.31 7.44
C VAL A 32 -10.66 -53.13 7.25
N THR A 33 -9.89 -52.74 8.27
CA THR A 33 -8.90 -51.65 8.16
C THR A 33 -7.80 -52.00 7.14
N PHE A 34 -7.33 -53.24 7.11
CA PHE A 34 -6.36 -53.68 6.09
C PHE A 34 -6.92 -53.61 4.67
N ILE A 35 -8.18 -53.99 4.47
CA ILE A 35 -8.84 -53.90 3.15
C ILE A 35 -9.00 -52.44 2.73
N ILE A 36 -9.38 -51.54 3.65
CA ILE A 36 -9.51 -50.10 3.35
C ILE A 36 -8.14 -49.52 2.92
N VAL A 37 -7.07 -49.82 3.66
CA VAL A 37 -5.71 -49.39 3.30
C VAL A 37 -5.28 -49.97 1.97
N LEU A 38 -5.58 -51.25 1.70
CA LEU A 38 -5.26 -51.89 0.42
C LEU A 38 -5.99 -51.21 -0.74
N VAL A 39 -7.27 -50.86 -0.59
CA VAL A 39 -8.04 -50.14 -1.61
C VAL A 39 -7.43 -48.77 -1.90
N ILE A 40 -7.02 -48.02 -0.87
CA ILE A 40 -6.35 -46.72 -1.04
C ILE A 40 -5.03 -46.88 -1.82
N VAL A 41 -4.23 -47.90 -1.48
CA VAL A 41 -2.97 -48.19 -2.19
C VAL A 41 -3.22 -48.56 -3.65
N VAL A 42 -4.26 -49.35 -3.94
CA VAL A 42 -4.62 -49.73 -5.31
C VAL A 42 -5.06 -48.52 -6.13
N ILE A 43 -5.84 -47.60 -5.55
CA ILE A 43 -6.24 -46.35 -6.23
C ILE A 43 -5.01 -45.50 -6.54
N TRP A 44 -4.06 -45.39 -5.60
CA TRP A 44 -2.82 -44.66 -5.82
C TRP A 44 -1.96 -45.29 -6.93
N LEU A 45 -1.83 -46.62 -6.93
CA LEU A 45 -1.12 -47.37 -7.98
C LEU A 45 -1.80 -47.22 -9.35
N ALA A 46 -3.12 -47.12 -9.42
CA ALA A 46 -3.84 -46.88 -10.67
C ALA A 46 -3.52 -45.49 -11.24
N ILE A 47 -3.49 -44.44 -10.40
CA ILE A 47 -3.07 -43.10 -10.80
C ILE A 47 -1.62 -43.12 -11.28
N PHE A 48 -0.74 -43.78 -10.52
CA PHE A 48 0.68 -43.90 -10.86
C PHE A 48 0.90 -44.64 -12.20
N ALA A 49 0.17 -45.72 -12.45
CA ALA A 49 0.21 -46.46 -13.71
C ALA A 49 -0.24 -45.59 -14.91
N VAL A 50 -1.26 -44.74 -14.72
CA VAL A 50 -1.71 -43.80 -15.76
C VAL A 50 -0.64 -42.73 -16.04
N LEU A 51 0.03 -42.21 -15.01
CA LEU A 51 1.12 -41.23 -15.18
C LEU A 51 2.32 -41.81 -15.94
N ILE A 52 2.67 -43.07 -15.66
CA ILE A 52 3.73 -43.79 -16.37
C ILE A 52 3.32 -44.03 -17.82
N LYS A 53 2.09 -44.50 -18.04
CA LYS A 53 1.58 -44.83 -19.37
C LYS A 53 1.42 -43.61 -20.28
N LEU A 54 1.10 -42.44 -19.72
CA LEU A 54 1.03 -41.16 -20.44
C LEU A 54 2.38 -40.45 -20.55
N ASP A 55 3.46 -41.08 -20.06
CA ASP A 55 4.83 -40.57 -20.07
C ASP A 55 4.95 -39.09 -19.66
N VAL A 56 4.31 -38.73 -18.53
CA VAL A 56 4.25 -37.34 -18.06
C VAL A 56 5.67 -36.83 -17.76
N GLY A 57 6.19 -35.96 -18.64
CA GLY A 57 7.53 -35.37 -18.52
C GLY A 57 8.70 -36.32 -18.83
N GLY A 58 8.47 -37.43 -19.54
CA GLY A 58 9.52 -38.39 -19.92
C GLY A 58 9.98 -39.32 -18.79
N PHE A 59 9.23 -39.39 -17.69
CA PHE A 59 9.59 -40.19 -16.53
C PHE A 59 9.44 -41.70 -16.76
N GLY A 60 8.42 -42.10 -17.52
CA GLY A 60 8.15 -43.51 -17.84
C GLY A 60 9.21 -44.10 -18.77
N SER A 61 9.52 -43.37 -19.85
CA SER A 61 10.50 -43.77 -20.85
C SER A 61 11.96 -43.54 -20.40
N GLY A 62 12.26 -42.43 -19.73
CA GLY A 62 13.63 -42.04 -19.38
C GLY A 62 14.19 -42.68 -18.11
N VAL A 63 13.34 -42.96 -17.11
CA VAL A 63 13.80 -43.43 -15.78
C VAL A 63 13.33 -44.84 -15.47
N LEU A 64 12.06 -45.15 -15.71
CA LEU A 64 11.47 -46.43 -15.31
C LEU A 64 11.72 -47.54 -16.33
N TYR A 65 11.71 -47.23 -17.62
CA TYR A 65 11.94 -48.23 -18.68
C TYR A 65 13.30 -48.94 -18.55
N PRO A 66 14.45 -48.25 -18.39
CA PRO A 66 15.75 -48.93 -18.27
C PRO A 66 15.88 -49.82 -17.03
N ALA A 67 15.21 -49.45 -15.93
CA ALA A 67 15.32 -50.14 -14.64
C ALA A 67 14.34 -51.31 -14.47
N LEU A 68 13.16 -51.26 -15.14
CA LEU A 68 12.06 -52.19 -14.91
C LEU A 68 11.65 -53.01 -16.14
N LYS A 69 12.30 -52.83 -17.30
CA LYS A 69 12.03 -53.60 -18.53
C LYS A 69 12.11 -55.12 -18.37
N ASP A 70 12.95 -55.59 -17.44
CA ASP A 70 13.20 -57.02 -17.23
C ASP A 70 12.27 -57.64 -16.17
N VAL A 71 11.31 -56.87 -15.63
CA VAL A 71 10.36 -57.34 -14.61
C VAL A 71 9.07 -57.84 -15.29
N PRO A 72 8.71 -59.14 -15.13
CA PRO A 72 7.48 -59.69 -15.68
C PRO A 72 6.25 -58.91 -15.20
N VAL A 73 5.24 -58.74 -16.06
CA VAL A 73 3.98 -57.98 -15.82
C VAL A 73 4.15 -56.45 -15.85
N VAL A 74 5.20 -55.89 -15.24
CA VAL A 74 5.43 -54.43 -15.19
C VAL A 74 5.75 -53.86 -16.58
N ASN A 75 6.45 -54.63 -17.43
CA ASN A 75 6.76 -54.26 -18.81
C ASN A 75 5.51 -53.93 -19.67
N LYS A 76 4.31 -54.39 -19.29
CA LYS A 76 3.06 -54.10 -20.03
C LYS A 76 2.46 -52.71 -19.76
N ILE A 77 2.92 -52.04 -18.72
CA ILE A 77 2.40 -50.73 -18.27
C ILE A 77 3.38 -49.61 -18.65
N LEU A 78 4.64 -49.96 -18.94
CA LEU A 78 5.64 -49.04 -19.46
C LEU A 78 5.24 -48.57 -20.87
N PRO A 79 5.50 -47.30 -21.22
CA PRO A 79 5.34 -46.83 -22.59
C PRO A 79 6.30 -47.59 -23.52
N GLU A 80 5.87 -47.90 -24.74
CA GLU A 80 6.76 -48.50 -25.75
C GLU A 80 7.90 -47.51 -26.02
N PRO A 81 9.18 -47.95 -26.00
CA PRO A 81 10.26 -47.06 -26.40
C PRO A 81 10.09 -46.74 -27.87
N ASP A 82 10.24 -45.46 -28.24
CA ASP A 82 10.44 -45.12 -29.64
C ASP A 82 11.64 -45.93 -30.14
N GLU A 83 11.45 -46.78 -31.16
CA GLU A 83 12.49 -47.60 -31.80
C GLU A 83 13.49 -46.74 -32.59
N LYS A 84 14.06 -45.71 -31.95
CA LYS A 84 15.09 -44.83 -32.48
C LYS A 84 16.32 -44.73 -31.58
N GLU A 85 16.52 -45.67 -30.67
CA GLU A 85 17.67 -45.64 -29.76
C GLU A 85 18.25 -47.06 -29.59
N ALA A 86 18.73 -47.64 -30.70
CA ALA A 86 19.63 -48.79 -30.67
C ALA A 86 20.48 -48.89 -31.96
N SER A 87 21.17 -47.83 -32.33
CA SER A 87 22.37 -47.97 -33.18
C SER A 87 23.35 -46.85 -32.90
N ASP A 88 24.44 -47.25 -32.27
CA ASP A 88 25.69 -46.51 -32.08
C ASP A 88 26.37 -46.29 -33.44
N THR A 89 25.81 -45.41 -34.29
CA THR A 89 26.37 -45.12 -35.62
C THR A 89 26.40 -43.62 -35.87
N TYR A 90 27.62 -43.11 -35.81
CA TYR A 90 28.01 -41.74 -36.07
C TYR A 90 27.84 -41.42 -37.58
N TYR A 91 26.71 -40.79 -37.93
CA TYR A 91 26.34 -40.10 -39.18
C TYR A 91 26.58 -40.84 -40.53
N ASP A 92 25.48 -41.22 -41.21
CA ASP A 92 25.54 -41.99 -42.45
C ASP A 92 25.79 -41.18 -43.75
N ASN A 93 25.62 -39.85 -43.79
CA ASN A 93 25.93 -39.03 -44.98
C ASN A 93 26.04 -37.50 -44.71
N LEU A 94 26.77 -36.78 -45.58
CA LEU A 94 27.05 -35.33 -45.49
C LEU A 94 25.78 -34.44 -45.53
N SER A 95 24.68 -34.96 -46.09
CA SER A 95 23.42 -34.22 -46.24
C SER A 95 22.75 -33.99 -44.89
N ASP A 96 22.70 -35.02 -44.05
CA ASP A 96 22.06 -34.95 -42.73
C ASP A 96 22.84 -34.04 -41.77
N ALA A 97 24.18 -34.05 -41.86
CA ALA A 97 25.03 -33.13 -41.12
C ALA A 97 24.77 -31.66 -41.51
N ASN A 98 24.63 -31.35 -42.80
CA ASN A 98 24.31 -30.00 -43.27
C ASN A 98 22.90 -29.55 -42.91
N ALA A 99 21.92 -30.47 -42.92
CA ALA A 99 20.56 -30.17 -42.46
C ALA A 99 20.56 -29.81 -40.96
N ARG A 100 21.33 -30.54 -40.14
CA ARG A 100 21.47 -30.25 -38.71
C ARG A 100 22.22 -28.95 -38.43
N ILE A 101 23.25 -28.61 -39.20
CA ILE A 101 23.93 -27.32 -39.10
C ILE A 101 22.94 -26.18 -39.34
N LYS A 102 22.12 -26.28 -40.39
CA LYS A 102 21.14 -25.25 -40.73
C LYS A 102 20.05 -25.10 -39.66
N GLU A 103 19.65 -26.22 -39.04
CA GLU A 103 18.71 -26.22 -37.91
C GLU A 103 19.33 -25.56 -36.67
N LEU A 104 20.58 -25.88 -36.34
CA LEU A 104 21.30 -25.29 -35.21
C LEU A 104 21.53 -23.78 -35.42
N GLU A 105 21.87 -23.33 -36.62
CA GLU A 105 21.97 -21.91 -36.97
C GLU A 105 20.63 -21.18 -36.80
N ALA A 106 19.52 -21.80 -37.19
CA ALA A 106 18.18 -21.26 -37.00
C ALA A 106 17.80 -21.18 -35.51
N GLN A 107 18.12 -22.20 -34.72
CA GLN A 107 17.91 -22.18 -33.27
C GLN A 107 18.77 -21.10 -32.59
N LEU A 108 20.03 -20.95 -33.00
CA LEU A 108 20.93 -19.93 -32.45
C LEU A 108 20.46 -18.52 -32.79
N ALA A 109 19.98 -18.29 -34.02
CA ALA A 109 19.40 -17.02 -34.43
C ALA A 109 18.10 -16.69 -33.67
N SER A 110 17.24 -17.70 -33.45
CA SER A 110 16.02 -17.55 -32.64
C SER A 110 16.35 -17.26 -31.18
N SER A 111 17.33 -17.96 -30.60
CA SER A 111 17.74 -17.76 -29.21
C SER A 111 18.40 -16.40 -29.01
N SER A 112 19.28 -15.98 -29.94
CA SER A 112 19.90 -14.65 -29.89
C SER A 112 18.88 -13.51 -30.03
N SER A 113 17.79 -13.72 -30.77
CA SER A 113 16.70 -12.75 -30.90
C SER A 113 15.80 -12.70 -29.64
N ALA A 114 15.63 -13.84 -28.96
CA ALA A 114 14.95 -13.89 -27.67
C ALA A 114 15.79 -13.23 -26.56
N ASP A 115 17.12 -13.41 -26.59
CA ASP A 115 18.03 -12.79 -25.63
C ASP A 115 18.06 -11.26 -25.75
N SER A 116 18.02 -10.72 -26.98
CA SER A 116 17.92 -9.27 -27.19
C SER A 116 16.58 -8.70 -26.71
N ALA A 117 15.47 -9.38 -27.00
CA ALA A 117 14.14 -8.98 -26.52
C ALA A 117 14.05 -9.02 -24.98
N ASN A 118 14.61 -10.05 -24.35
CA ASN A 118 14.68 -10.15 -22.89
C ASN A 118 15.58 -9.04 -22.29
N SER A 119 16.69 -8.71 -22.94
CA SER A 119 17.56 -7.60 -22.50
C SER A 119 16.83 -6.25 -22.54
N ASP A 120 16.08 -5.98 -23.61
CA ASP A 120 15.28 -4.76 -23.75
C ASP A 120 14.17 -4.67 -22.69
N GLU A 121 13.52 -5.80 -22.39
CA GLU A 121 12.50 -5.89 -21.34
C GLU A 121 13.11 -5.67 -19.95
N ILE A 122 14.28 -6.25 -19.66
CA ILE A 122 15.01 -6.03 -18.40
C ILE A 122 15.37 -4.55 -18.25
N ASP A 123 15.83 -3.89 -19.30
CA ASP A 123 16.17 -2.46 -19.24
C ASP A 123 14.93 -1.58 -19.06
N LYS A 124 13.80 -1.94 -19.68
CA LYS A 124 12.52 -1.28 -19.45
C LYS A 124 12.04 -1.46 -18.01
N LEU A 125 12.13 -2.67 -17.46
CA LEU A 125 11.75 -2.97 -16.07
C LEU A 125 12.66 -2.27 -15.06
N LYS A 126 13.96 -2.13 -15.33
CA LYS A 126 14.89 -1.35 -14.50
C LYS A 126 14.52 0.13 -14.49
N LYS A 127 14.21 0.71 -15.66
CA LYS A 127 13.75 2.11 -15.76
C LYS A 127 12.44 2.33 -15.02
N GLU A 128 11.50 1.39 -15.15
CA GLU A 128 10.22 1.48 -14.45
C GLU A 128 10.39 1.34 -12.93
N ASN A 129 11.22 0.43 -12.45
CA ASN A 129 11.58 0.35 -11.03
C ASN A 129 12.22 1.64 -10.52
N ALA A 130 13.16 2.22 -11.27
CA ALA A 130 13.78 3.50 -10.90
C ALA A 130 12.76 4.65 -10.86
N ARG A 131 11.76 4.62 -11.76
CA ARG A 131 10.65 5.57 -11.77
C ARG A 131 9.74 5.38 -10.55
N LEU A 132 9.32 4.14 -10.27
CA LEU A 132 8.44 3.78 -9.15
C LEU A 132 9.08 4.11 -7.80
N LYS A 133 10.37 3.83 -7.63
CA LYS A 133 11.10 4.13 -6.40
C LYS A 133 11.06 5.62 -6.04
N LYS A 134 11.12 6.52 -7.03
CA LYS A 134 10.96 7.97 -6.79
C LYS A 134 9.58 8.32 -6.24
N PHE A 135 8.53 7.62 -6.70
CA PHE A 135 7.18 7.84 -6.19
C PHE A 135 7.01 7.31 -4.76
N GLU A 136 7.56 6.14 -4.45
CA GLU A 136 7.55 5.60 -3.07
C GLU A 136 8.31 6.51 -2.10
N GLU A 137 9.49 7.00 -2.47
CA GLU A 137 10.27 7.94 -1.68
C GLU A 137 9.51 9.26 -1.48
N ALA A 138 8.88 9.78 -2.54
CA ALA A 138 8.06 10.98 -2.47
C ALA A 138 6.85 10.79 -1.53
N GLN A 139 6.14 9.68 -1.65
CA GLN A 139 4.99 9.34 -0.81
C GLN A 139 5.38 9.21 0.66
N THR A 140 6.49 8.51 0.94
CA THR A 140 7.02 8.35 2.29
C THR A 140 7.41 9.70 2.89
N SER A 141 8.09 10.55 2.11
CA SER A 141 8.47 11.89 2.55
C SER A 141 7.26 12.78 2.82
N PHE A 142 6.20 12.66 2.02
CA PHE A 142 4.97 13.41 2.18
C PHE A 142 4.22 12.97 3.44
N ALA A 143 4.04 11.66 3.64
CA ALA A 143 3.43 11.11 4.84
C ALA A 143 4.17 11.54 6.12
N LYS A 144 5.51 11.58 6.07
CA LYS A 144 6.32 12.08 7.19
C LYS A 144 6.09 13.56 7.48
N ARG A 145 6.09 14.42 6.44
CA ARG A 145 5.80 15.85 6.61
C ARG A 145 4.38 16.10 7.12
N GLN A 146 3.40 15.32 6.64
CA GLN A 146 2.02 15.37 7.12
C GLN A 146 1.96 15.04 8.62
N ALA A 147 2.59 13.94 9.04
CA ALA A 147 2.63 13.54 10.44
C ALA A 147 3.39 14.54 11.34
N GLU A 148 4.47 15.13 10.85
CA GLU A 148 5.21 16.19 11.57
C GLU A 148 4.35 17.45 11.71
N PHE A 149 3.66 17.87 10.65
CA PHE A 149 2.74 19.01 10.69
C PHE A 149 1.57 18.77 11.67
N ASP A 150 0.91 17.61 11.57
CA ASP A 150 -0.19 17.23 12.47
C ASP A 150 0.28 17.21 13.94
N LYS A 151 1.53 16.79 14.18
CA LYS A 151 2.15 16.82 15.51
C LYS A 151 2.45 18.25 15.96
N GLU A 152 3.07 19.08 15.12
CA GLU A 152 3.38 20.47 15.50
C GLU A 152 2.13 21.29 15.79
N VAL A 153 1.06 21.11 15.02
CA VAL A 153 -0.24 21.76 15.31
C VAL A 153 -0.77 21.38 16.71
N VAL A 154 -0.56 20.12 17.13
CA VAL A 154 -1.02 19.60 18.42
C VAL A 154 -0.08 19.93 19.58
N TYR A 155 1.21 20.10 19.35
CA TYR A 155 2.24 20.19 20.41
C TYR A 155 3.04 21.50 20.40
N THR A 156 2.43 22.61 19.99
CA THR A 156 3.02 23.96 20.15
C THR A 156 2.73 24.53 21.54
N ASP A 157 3.55 25.48 22.02
CA ASP A 157 3.43 26.08 23.35
C ASP A 157 2.10 26.84 23.60
N ASN A 158 1.27 27.02 22.56
CA ASN A 158 -0.09 27.60 22.61
C ASN A 158 -1.20 26.58 22.25
N ALA A 159 -0.90 25.29 22.24
CA ALA A 159 -1.87 24.25 21.95
C ALA A 159 -2.90 24.10 23.09
N PRO A 160 -4.20 23.90 22.76
CA PRO A 160 -5.20 23.42 23.74
C PRO A 160 -4.70 22.20 24.52
N ASP A 161 -5.17 22.03 25.76
CA ASP A 161 -4.86 20.85 26.57
C ASP A 161 -5.17 19.54 25.83
N ILE A 162 -4.39 18.48 26.08
CA ILE A 162 -4.45 17.20 25.36
C ILE A 162 -5.86 16.58 25.43
N GLU A 163 -6.60 16.81 26.52
CA GLU A 163 -7.99 16.36 26.65
C GLU A 163 -8.97 17.14 25.77
N GLU A 164 -8.75 18.45 25.59
CA GLU A 164 -9.56 19.31 24.72
C GLU A 164 -9.41 18.89 23.25
N TYR A 165 -8.19 18.54 22.83
CA TYR A 165 -7.90 18.02 21.49
C TYR A 165 -8.55 16.67 21.20
N LYS A 166 -8.47 15.73 22.15
CA LYS A 166 -9.12 14.42 22.03
C LYS A 166 -10.62 14.57 21.82
N LYS A 167 -11.25 15.43 22.62
CA LYS A 167 -12.69 15.73 22.53
C LYS A 167 -13.05 16.41 21.21
N TYR A 168 -12.22 17.33 20.72
CA TYR A 168 -12.42 18.03 19.45
C TYR A 168 -12.39 17.06 18.25
N TYR A 169 -11.43 16.14 18.21
CA TYR A 169 -11.32 15.15 17.13
C TYR A 169 -12.40 14.07 17.18
N GLU A 170 -12.78 13.62 18.37
CA GLU A 170 -13.88 12.65 18.53
C GLU A 170 -15.25 13.24 18.14
N GLN A 171 -15.38 14.57 18.09
CA GLN A 171 -16.65 15.27 17.84
C GLN A 171 -16.75 15.97 16.47
N ILE A 172 -15.65 16.11 15.73
CA ILE A 172 -15.67 16.81 14.44
C ILE A 172 -16.23 15.93 13.32
N ASN A 173 -17.32 16.41 12.72
CA ASN A 173 -17.78 15.97 11.41
C ASN A 173 -16.80 16.50 10.34
N PRO A 174 -16.37 15.68 9.36
CA PRO A 174 -15.46 16.08 8.28
C PRO A 174 -15.85 17.39 7.56
N ASP A 175 -17.14 17.61 7.36
CA ASP A 175 -17.66 18.82 6.68
C ASP A 175 -17.50 20.08 7.53
N ASN A 176 -17.46 19.95 8.86
CA ASN A 176 -17.18 21.06 9.77
C ASN A 176 -15.68 21.35 9.88
N ALA A 177 -14.82 20.33 9.77
CA ALA A 177 -13.37 20.53 9.73
C ALA A 177 -12.95 21.43 8.55
N GLU A 178 -13.52 21.16 7.37
CA GLU A 178 -13.24 21.95 6.16
C GLU A 178 -13.69 23.41 6.31
N LYS A 179 -14.89 23.65 6.90
CA LYS A 179 -15.39 25.00 7.14
C LYS A 179 -14.52 25.78 8.11
N ILE A 180 -14.10 25.13 9.20
CA ILE A 180 -13.22 25.75 10.20
C ILE A 180 -11.87 26.07 9.57
N TYR A 181 -11.29 25.15 8.79
CA TYR A 181 -10.04 25.40 8.06
C TYR A 181 -10.15 26.61 7.12
N LYS A 182 -11.21 26.67 6.30
CA LYS A 182 -11.44 27.82 5.41
C LYS A 182 -11.59 29.14 6.17
N GLN A 183 -12.25 29.11 7.32
CA GLN A 183 -12.43 30.28 8.16
C GLN A 183 -11.11 30.73 8.79
N VAL A 184 -10.30 29.80 9.33
CA VAL A 184 -8.96 30.10 9.89
C VAL A 184 -8.03 30.70 8.84
N ILE A 185 -8.02 30.17 7.62
CA ILE A 185 -7.20 30.73 6.52
C ILE A 185 -7.66 32.13 6.12
N LYS A 186 -8.97 32.40 6.20
CA LYS A 186 -9.53 33.74 5.93
C LYS A 186 -9.15 34.73 7.04
N ASP A 187 -9.26 34.31 8.30
CA ASP A 187 -8.92 35.13 9.45
C ASP A 187 -7.40 35.39 9.51
N TYR A 188 -6.56 34.37 9.23
CA TYR A 188 -5.11 34.53 9.11
C TYR A 188 -4.70 35.52 8.00
N GLN A 189 -5.31 35.43 6.81
CA GLN A 189 -5.05 36.40 5.73
C GLN A 189 -5.52 37.81 6.09
N TYR A 190 -6.64 37.91 6.82
CA TYR A 190 -7.14 39.18 7.32
C TYR A 190 -6.15 39.78 8.33
N ASP A 191 -5.69 39.00 9.31
CA ASP A 191 -4.72 39.44 10.33
C ASP A 191 -3.39 39.83 9.69
N GLN A 192 -2.88 39.04 8.73
CA GLN A 192 -1.66 39.39 7.99
C GLN A 192 -1.80 40.72 7.23
N ALA A 193 -2.95 40.98 6.61
CA ALA A 193 -3.19 42.26 5.94
C ALA A 193 -3.23 43.44 6.92
N ILE A 194 -3.73 43.24 8.15
CA ILE A 194 -3.69 44.25 9.20
C ILE A 194 -2.24 44.49 9.64
N THR A 195 -1.45 43.42 9.87
CA THR A 195 -0.03 43.53 10.23
C THR A 195 0.79 44.25 9.15
N ASP A 196 0.58 43.93 7.87
CA ASP A 196 1.28 44.58 6.76
C ASP A 196 0.94 46.09 6.67
N GLN A 197 -0.34 46.45 6.90
CA GLN A 197 -0.76 47.85 6.98
C GLN A 197 -0.17 48.55 8.20
N ALA A 198 -0.16 47.91 9.37
CA ALA A 198 0.46 48.42 10.58
C ALA A 198 1.94 48.73 10.33
N ASP A 199 2.67 47.81 9.72
CA ASP A 199 4.07 47.97 9.33
C ASP A 199 4.29 49.11 8.33
N MET A 200 3.41 49.24 7.33
CA MET A 200 3.47 50.31 6.35
C MET A 200 3.33 51.67 7.04
N TYR A 201 2.31 51.85 7.87
CA TYR A 201 2.06 53.11 8.57
C TYR A 201 3.12 53.41 9.65
N ALA A 202 3.66 52.39 10.32
CA ALA A 202 4.73 52.55 11.30
C ALA A 202 6.05 53.07 10.69
N LYS A 203 6.27 52.83 9.39
CA LYS A 203 7.42 53.31 8.59
C LYS A 203 7.20 54.71 8.02
N MET A 204 5.97 55.22 8.01
CA MET A 204 5.66 56.58 7.54
C MET A 204 6.01 57.65 8.59
N GLU A 205 6.16 58.89 8.13
CA GLU A 205 6.24 60.05 9.03
C GLU A 205 4.95 60.15 9.88
N PRO A 206 5.04 60.38 11.21
CA PRO A 206 3.88 60.29 12.11
C PRO A 206 2.69 61.16 11.71
N ALA A 207 2.93 62.40 11.28
CA ALA A 207 1.86 63.30 10.85
C ALA A 207 1.17 62.84 9.55
N LYS A 208 1.92 62.22 8.63
CA LYS A 208 1.35 61.68 7.38
C LYS A 208 0.55 60.41 7.64
N ALA A 209 1.05 59.52 8.49
CA ALA A 209 0.32 58.33 8.91
C ALA A 209 -0.97 58.71 9.65
N ALA A 210 -0.92 59.70 10.54
CA ALA A 210 -2.09 60.19 11.26
C ALA A 210 -3.15 60.77 10.32
N SER A 211 -2.76 61.58 9.33
CA SER A 211 -3.69 62.09 8.32
C SER A 211 -4.34 60.96 7.52
N ALA A 212 -3.54 60.01 7.02
CA ALA A 212 -4.04 58.88 6.22
C ALA A 212 -4.99 57.97 7.02
N LEU A 213 -4.66 57.66 8.28
CA LEU A 213 -5.52 56.85 9.15
C LEU A 213 -6.79 57.61 9.58
N THR A 214 -6.73 58.93 9.70
CA THR A 214 -7.91 59.77 9.98
C THR A 214 -8.83 59.85 8.75
N GLU A 215 -8.29 59.83 7.53
CA GLU A 215 -9.11 59.71 6.31
C GLU A 215 -9.79 58.34 6.21
N LEU A 216 -9.16 57.30 6.77
CA LEU A 216 -9.75 55.97 6.94
C LEU A 216 -10.82 55.88 8.06
N SER A 217 -11.06 56.96 8.83
CA SER A 217 -11.89 56.96 10.05
C SER A 217 -13.37 56.58 9.86
N ALA A 218 -13.83 56.35 8.63
CA ALA A 218 -15.10 55.69 8.37
C ALA A 218 -15.16 54.27 8.97
N ASP A 219 -14.00 53.62 9.17
CA ASP A 219 -13.88 52.35 9.89
C ASP A 219 -12.88 52.48 11.07
N LEU A 220 -13.39 53.01 12.19
CA LEU A 220 -12.61 53.17 13.42
C LEU A 220 -12.13 51.84 14.02
N THR A 221 -12.81 50.72 13.71
CA THR A 221 -12.39 49.39 14.17
C THR A 221 -11.17 48.91 13.39
N LEU A 222 -11.15 49.11 12.08
CA LEU A 222 -9.98 48.84 11.24
C LEU A 222 -8.77 49.68 11.69
N VAL A 223 -8.98 50.98 11.89
CA VAL A 223 -7.90 51.88 12.36
C VAL A 223 -7.37 51.45 13.73
N ALA A 224 -8.25 51.03 14.64
CA ALA A 224 -7.86 50.51 15.95
C ALA A 224 -6.99 49.24 15.84
N LYS A 225 -7.38 48.27 15.02
CA LYS A 225 -6.60 47.04 14.79
C LYS A 225 -5.23 47.34 14.18
N ILE A 226 -5.17 48.19 13.15
CA ILE A 226 -3.91 48.61 12.51
C ILE A 226 -2.99 49.28 13.54
N LEU A 227 -3.53 50.15 14.41
CA LEU A 227 -2.74 50.79 15.45
C LEU A 227 -2.29 49.80 16.53
N ASP A 228 -3.12 48.83 16.90
CA ASP A 228 -2.81 47.85 17.95
C ASP A 228 -1.65 46.93 17.57
N GLU A 229 -1.59 46.52 16.30
CA GLU A 229 -0.51 45.71 15.73
C GLU A 229 0.81 46.47 15.55
N MET A 230 0.83 47.81 15.66
CA MET A 230 2.07 48.58 15.57
C MET A 230 2.91 48.52 16.86
N PRO A 231 4.24 48.71 16.75
CA PRO A 231 5.08 48.99 17.91
C PRO A 231 4.55 50.18 18.74
N THR A 232 4.48 50.01 20.05
CA THR A 232 3.87 50.98 20.99
C THR A 232 4.41 52.41 20.83
N ASN A 233 5.71 52.55 20.58
CA ASN A 233 6.33 53.87 20.36
C ASN A 233 5.83 54.55 19.08
N LYS A 234 5.68 53.80 17.98
CA LYS A 234 5.17 54.30 16.70
C LYS A 234 3.68 54.63 16.79
N ARG A 235 2.89 53.73 17.39
CA ARG A 235 1.47 53.98 17.69
C ARG A 235 1.30 55.29 18.46
N SER A 236 2.06 55.48 19.55
CA SER A 236 1.97 56.70 20.37
C SER A 236 2.32 57.96 19.59
N GLN A 237 3.40 57.94 18.78
CA GLN A 237 3.80 59.08 17.95
C GLN A 237 2.72 59.47 16.94
N ILE A 238 2.06 58.48 16.33
CA ILE A 238 0.99 58.69 15.35
C ILE A 238 -0.28 59.19 16.02
N MET A 239 -0.70 58.58 17.14
CA MET A 239 -1.88 59.00 17.90
C MET A 239 -1.75 60.45 18.40
N ASN A 240 -0.56 60.89 18.82
CA ASN A 240 -0.33 62.28 19.24
C ASN A 240 -0.49 63.32 18.11
N GLN A 241 -0.56 62.90 16.85
CA GLN A 241 -0.82 63.78 15.70
C GLN A 241 -2.30 63.74 15.26
N MET A 242 -3.15 62.97 15.94
CA MET A 242 -4.59 62.89 15.69
C MET A 242 -5.38 63.81 16.64
N ASN A 243 -6.67 64.01 16.37
CA ASN A 243 -7.57 64.76 17.25
C ASN A 243 -7.95 63.93 18.49
N ASP A 244 -8.02 64.56 19.67
CA ASP A 244 -8.36 63.92 20.96
C ASP A 244 -9.66 63.09 20.91
N SER A 245 -10.68 63.60 20.22
CA SER A 245 -11.96 62.90 20.06
C SER A 245 -11.83 61.62 19.23
N VAL A 246 -10.93 61.58 18.24
CA VAL A 246 -10.66 60.40 17.41
C VAL A 246 -9.84 59.39 18.21
N ILE A 247 -8.83 59.86 18.95
CA ILE A 247 -8.01 59.03 19.86
C ILE A 247 -8.89 58.29 20.87
N ALA A 248 -9.83 58.98 21.50
CA ALA A 248 -10.74 58.39 22.48
C ALA A 248 -11.60 57.27 21.86
N GLN A 249 -12.10 57.47 20.65
CA GLN A 249 -12.91 56.48 19.94
C GLN A 249 -12.08 55.26 19.51
N ILE A 250 -10.89 55.48 18.96
CA ILE A 250 -9.95 54.41 18.59
C ILE A 250 -9.57 53.58 19.81
N THR A 251 -9.16 54.23 20.90
CA THR A 251 -8.73 53.54 22.13
C THR A 251 -9.84 52.65 22.69
N THR A 252 -11.09 53.13 22.65
CA THR A 252 -12.26 52.35 23.06
C THR A 252 -12.43 51.08 22.21
N LYS A 253 -12.11 51.14 20.92
CA LYS A 253 -12.20 50.01 19.98
C LYS A 253 -11.02 49.03 20.09
N MET A 254 -9.87 49.46 20.59
CA MET A 254 -8.72 48.57 20.82
C MET A 254 -8.94 47.63 22.01
N THR A 255 -9.71 48.08 23.01
CA THR A 255 -9.97 47.33 24.24
C THR A 255 -11.30 46.57 24.24
N ALA A 256 -12.06 46.64 23.14
CA ALA A 256 -13.41 46.07 23.01
C ALA A 256 -13.38 44.77 22.19
#